data_AF-A0AAJ0B521-F1
#
_entry.id   AF-A0AAJ0B521-F1
#
_cell.length_a   1.000
_cell.length_b   1.000
_cell.length_c   1.000
_cell.angle_alpha   90.00
_cell.angle_beta   90.00
_cell.angle_gamma   90.00
#
_symmetry.space_group_name_H-M   'P 1'
#
loop_
_entity.id
_entity.type
_entity.pdbx_description
1 polymer ?
#
loop_
_entity_poly.entity_id
_entity_poly.type
_entity_poly.pdbx_seq_one_letter_code
_entity_poly.pdbx_strand_id
1 'polypeptide(L)'
;SFLFIVNEFDIDYEVGRVTDQWFTYMPPLAPAAYRAEYTSLVFRYHHHPPFSSRITLADNHTWHRPSMSRPGHIVRTDALGRHLSSPPIFKTQSVFSCSAHLPLILLDGDAALGSTVYKTCPCPPIEKEIPAWTIPHFHHGMPEQGTPPGLSLIRTNCRGRPWVAGRDPEWMPGLVPSLFEHSTRRPPTTGMGSGEEGMVPRSVGLAGELPIIIGLMAFHAARRGGASEVFTQGLWEGGRWKGPRGTPVGYPRLDDCPRGFVIQVCLDLTGSEDPEVIKAARDRLDELEFSVLVEG
;
A
#
# COMPACT_ATOMS: atom_id res chain seq x y z
N SER A 1 14.09 1.00 11.57
CA SER A 1 13.13 2.07 11.23
C SER A 1 13.12 2.25 9.73
N PHE A 2 12.13 2.95 9.19
CA PHE A 2 12.12 3.40 7.79
C PHE A 2 11.45 4.76 7.65
N LEU A 3 11.70 5.42 6.54
CA LEU A 3 11.03 6.67 6.15
C LEU A 3 9.94 6.35 5.13
N PHE A 4 8.84 7.09 5.16
CA PHE A 4 7.82 6.97 4.14
C PHE A 4 7.10 8.29 3.89
N ILE A 5 6.51 8.40 2.70
CA ILE A 5 5.61 9.49 2.30
C ILE A 5 4.48 8.94 1.46
N VAL A 6 3.33 9.62 1.50
CA VAL A 6 2.15 9.34 0.68
C VAL A 6 1.65 10.61 0.02
N ASN A 7 1.99 10.84 -1.24
CA ASN A 7 1.46 11.98 -1.99
C ASN A 7 0.22 11.56 -2.76
N GLU A 8 -0.79 12.43 -2.79
CA GLU A 8 -2.00 12.21 -3.58
C GLU A 8 -1.83 12.83 -4.96
N PHE A 9 -2.12 12.09 -6.02
CA PHE A 9 -2.07 12.62 -7.37
C PHE A 9 -3.20 13.62 -7.62
N ASP A 10 -2.88 14.71 -8.31
CA ASP A 10 -3.86 15.56 -8.97
C ASP A 10 -3.94 15.17 -10.45
N ILE A 11 -5.10 14.63 -10.85
CA ILE A 11 -5.27 13.89 -12.09
C ILE A 11 -6.28 14.57 -12.99
N ASP A 12 -5.90 14.70 -14.26
CA ASP A 12 -6.76 15.09 -15.37
C ASP A 12 -7.50 13.90 -15.97
N TYR A 13 -8.69 13.61 -15.46
CA TYR A 13 -9.51 12.54 -16.01
C TYR A 13 -10.16 12.88 -17.35
N GLU A 14 -10.12 14.13 -17.82
CA GLU A 14 -10.61 14.48 -19.17
C GLU A 14 -9.58 14.10 -20.23
N VAL A 15 -8.30 14.36 -19.97
CA VAL A 15 -7.19 13.97 -20.87
C VAL A 15 -6.85 12.49 -20.74
N GLY A 16 -6.95 11.94 -19.53
CA GLY A 16 -6.54 10.58 -19.20
C GLY A 16 -7.69 9.57 -19.09
N ARG A 17 -8.88 9.87 -19.64
CA ARG A 17 -10.07 9.05 -19.42
C ARG A 17 -9.87 7.63 -19.92
N VAL A 18 -9.91 6.68 -19.00
CA VAL A 18 -9.97 5.25 -19.32
C VAL A 18 -11.00 4.60 -18.43
N THR A 19 -11.79 3.68 -18.99
CA THR A 19 -12.74 2.88 -18.23
C THR A 19 -12.54 1.40 -18.50
N ASP A 20 -12.91 0.56 -17.54
CA ASP A 20 -13.02 -0.87 -17.77
C ASP A 20 -14.29 -1.23 -18.59
N GLN A 21 -14.53 -2.53 -18.78
CA GLN A 21 -15.68 -3.06 -19.51
C GLN A 21 -17.04 -2.82 -18.82
N TRP A 22 -17.03 -2.37 -17.56
CA TRP A 22 -18.21 -1.98 -16.80
C TRP A 22 -18.32 -0.46 -16.64
N PHE A 23 -17.55 0.30 -17.42
CA PHE A 23 -17.51 1.76 -17.39
C PHE A 23 -16.99 2.36 -16.06
N THR A 24 -16.33 1.57 -15.22
CA THR A 24 -15.62 2.09 -14.04
C THR A 24 -14.41 2.87 -14.49
N TYR A 25 -14.22 4.09 -13.98
CA TYR A 25 -13.02 4.88 -14.24
C TYR A 25 -11.77 4.18 -13.71
N MET A 26 -10.71 4.19 -14.52
CA MET A 26 -9.43 3.53 -14.24
C MET A 26 -8.30 4.56 -14.13
N PRO A 27 -7.16 4.23 -13.49
CA PRO A 27 -6.01 5.13 -13.41
C PRO A 27 -5.50 5.43 -14.82
N PRO A 28 -5.23 6.70 -15.19
CA PRO A 28 -4.80 7.02 -16.54
C PRO A 28 -3.54 6.27 -16.98
N LEU A 29 -3.52 5.84 -18.23
CA LEU A 29 -2.37 5.15 -18.81
C LEU A 29 -1.23 6.10 -19.22
N ALA A 30 -1.59 7.34 -19.58
CA ALA A 30 -0.63 8.33 -20.05
C ALA A 30 -0.11 9.20 -18.88
N PRO A 31 1.22 9.40 -18.78
CA PRO A 31 1.81 10.21 -17.72
C PRO A 31 1.36 11.68 -17.77
N ALA A 32 0.97 12.17 -18.95
CA ALA A 32 0.47 13.53 -19.13
C ALA A 32 -0.83 13.84 -18.38
N ALA A 33 -1.58 12.81 -17.95
CA ALA A 33 -2.77 12.98 -17.13
C ALA A 33 -2.47 13.30 -15.66
N TYR A 34 -1.23 13.08 -15.19
CA TYR A 34 -0.81 13.35 -13.82
C TYR A 34 -0.25 14.77 -13.74
N ARG A 35 -1.12 15.74 -13.43
CA ARG A 35 -0.81 17.18 -13.51
C ARG A 35 0.12 17.64 -12.39
N ALA A 36 -0.17 17.18 -11.18
CA ALA A 36 0.56 17.53 -9.96
C ALA A 36 0.39 16.44 -8.91
N GLU A 37 0.93 16.68 -7.72
CA GLU A 37 0.68 15.89 -6.53
C GLU A 37 0.49 16.81 -5.32
N TYR A 38 -0.40 16.44 -4.41
CA TYR A 38 -0.51 17.04 -3.10
C TYR A 38 0.57 16.44 -2.22
N THR A 39 1.65 17.20 -2.04
CA THR A 39 2.81 16.79 -1.23
C THR A 39 2.43 16.64 0.24
N SER A 40 2.69 15.45 0.77
CA SER A 40 2.52 15.12 2.19
C SER A 40 3.77 15.38 3.01
N LEU A 41 3.61 15.28 4.32
CA LEU A 41 4.70 15.21 5.28
C LEU A 41 5.45 13.88 5.16
N VAL A 42 6.76 13.91 5.44
CA VAL A 42 7.58 12.69 5.53
C VAL A 42 7.51 12.15 6.96
N PHE A 43 7.22 10.87 7.08
CA PHE A 43 7.12 10.19 8.37
C PHE A 43 8.26 9.20 8.56
N ARG A 44 8.58 8.92 9.82
CA ARG A 44 9.52 7.90 10.25
C ARG A 44 8.78 6.85 11.07
N TYR A 45 8.81 5.61 10.61
CA TYR A 45 8.35 4.47 11.38
C TYR A 45 9.51 3.92 12.22
N HIS A 46 9.29 3.88 13.52
CA HIS A 46 10.22 3.32 14.50
C HIS A 46 9.72 1.97 14.96
N HIS A 47 10.53 0.94 14.73
CA HIS A 47 10.33 -0.38 15.29
C HIS A 47 11.32 -0.58 16.43
N HIS A 48 10.84 -0.74 17.65
CA HIS A 48 11.68 -0.88 18.84
C HIS A 48 11.17 -1.98 19.77
N PRO A 49 11.30 -3.29 19.45
CA PRO A 49 10.98 -4.35 20.40
C PRO A 49 11.80 -4.18 21.71
N PRO A 50 11.25 -4.40 22.92
CA PRO A 50 9.88 -4.81 23.26
C PRO A 50 8.86 -3.66 23.34
N PHE A 51 9.27 -2.44 23.02
CA PHE A 51 8.40 -1.26 23.00
C PHE A 51 7.51 -1.23 21.75
N SER A 52 6.36 -0.55 21.88
CA SER A 52 5.43 -0.36 20.78
C SER A 52 6.09 0.39 19.62
N SER A 53 5.88 -0.09 18.40
CA SER A 53 6.22 0.68 17.20
C SER A 53 5.49 2.02 17.18
N ARG A 54 6.14 3.08 16.70
CA ARG A 54 5.56 4.43 16.62
C ARG A 54 5.89 5.11 15.31
N ILE A 55 5.02 6.03 14.90
CA ILE A 55 5.25 6.93 13.78
C ILE A 55 5.58 8.30 14.35
N THR A 56 6.64 8.93 13.85
CA THR A 56 6.94 10.33 14.14
C THR A 56 7.08 11.10 12.84
N LEU A 57 6.89 12.41 12.90
CA LEU A 57 7.28 13.29 11.80
C LEU A 57 8.81 13.21 11.62
N ALA A 58 9.26 13.27 10.36
CA ALA A 58 10.68 13.34 10.02
C ALA A 58 11.02 14.78 9.61
N ASP A 59 11.06 15.70 10.56
CA ASP A 59 11.12 17.16 10.35
C ASP A 59 12.31 17.63 9.49
N ASN A 60 13.39 16.86 9.47
CA ASN A 60 14.58 17.09 8.65
C ASN A 60 14.52 16.40 7.28
N HIS A 61 13.34 15.91 6.87
CA HIS A 61 13.11 15.31 5.57
C HIS A 61 11.92 15.96 4.90
N THR A 62 12.05 16.20 3.61
CA THR A 62 10.99 16.74 2.76
C THR A 62 10.90 15.93 1.49
N TRP A 63 9.82 16.10 0.75
CA TRP A 63 9.70 15.54 -0.58
C TRP A 63 10.15 16.55 -1.62
N HIS A 64 10.93 16.08 -2.58
CA HIS A 64 11.39 16.88 -3.69
C HIS A 64 11.11 16.15 -5.01
N ARG A 65 10.29 16.77 -5.85
CA ARG A 65 10.05 16.37 -7.24
C ARG A 65 10.22 17.60 -8.14
N PRO A 66 11.18 17.61 -9.08
CA PRO A 66 11.38 18.75 -9.98
C PRO A 66 10.20 19.01 -10.94
N SER A 67 9.57 17.93 -11.42
CA SER A 67 8.40 17.95 -12.32
C SER A 67 7.72 16.58 -12.30
N MET A 68 6.44 16.50 -12.69
CA MET A 68 5.70 15.23 -12.73
C MET A 68 6.34 14.16 -13.62
N SER A 69 7.01 14.57 -14.70
CA SER A 69 7.77 13.70 -15.60
C SER A 69 9.13 13.22 -15.04
N ARG A 70 9.50 13.61 -13.82
CA ARG A 70 10.74 13.22 -13.17
C ARG A 70 10.45 12.50 -11.86
N PRO A 71 11.31 11.54 -11.47
CA PRO A 71 11.13 10.83 -10.21
C PRO A 71 11.21 11.81 -9.04
N GLY A 72 10.28 11.64 -8.10
CA GLY A 72 10.33 12.33 -6.83
C GLY A 72 11.05 11.49 -5.78
N HIS A 73 11.62 12.18 -4.79
CA HIS A 73 12.44 11.55 -3.76
C HIS A 73 12.20 12.22 -2.41
N ILE A 74 12.21 11.42 -1.35
CA ILE A 74 12.47 11.92 -0.01
C ILE A 74 13.91 12.45 0.02
N VAL A 75 14.08 13.66 0.52
CA VAL A 75 15.39 14.32 0.69
C VAL A 75 15.57 14.74 2.13
N ARG A 76 16.77 14.55 2.66
CA ARG A 76 17.16 15.12 3.94
C ARG A 76 17.55 16.58 3.73
N THR A 77 17.05 17.46 4.58
CA THR A 77 17.33 18.89 4.57
C THR A 77 18.00 19.35 5.86
N ASP A 78 18.77 20.44 5.78
CA ASP A 78 19.24 21.16 6.96
C ASP A 78 18.15 22.12 7.50
N ALA A 79 18.48 22.83 8.58
CA ALA A 79 17.58 23.83 9.18
C ALA A 79 17.24 25.01 8.25
N LEU A 80 18.00 25.20 7.15
CA LEU A 80 17.76 26.22 6.13
C LEU A 80 17.00 25.66 4.92
N GLY A 81 16.59 24.39 4.95
CA GLY A 81 15.91 23.71 3.85
C GLY A 81 16.84 23.26 2.71
N ARG A 82 18.17 23.34 2.88
CA ARG A 82 19.12 22.92 1.85
C ARG A 82 19.19 21.40 1.78
N HIS A 83 19.18 20.86 0.57
CA HIS A 83 19.33 19.42 0.31
C HIS A 83 20.72 18.96 0.79
N LEU A 84 20.72 17.99 1.71
CA LEU A 84 21.93 17.37 2.23
C LEU A 84 22.20 16.01 1.59
N SER A 85 21.19 15.15 1.53
CA SER A 85 21.28 13.81 0.97
C SER A 85 19.90 13.25 0.63
N SER A 86 19.86 12.11 -0.05
CA SER A 86 18.63 11.38 -0.34
C SER A 86 18.75 9.96 0.22
N PRO A 87 17.91 9.53 1.19
CA PRO A 87 17.94 8.17 1.70
C PRO A 87 17.69 7.15 0.58
N PRO A 88 18.32 5.96 0.62
CA PRO A 88 18.11 4.93 -0.38
C PRO A 88 16.65 4.49 -0.45
N ILE A 89 16.11 4.39 -1.66
CA ILE A 89 14.74 3.92 -1.88
C ILE A 89 14.69 2.41 -1.63
N PHE A 90 13.75 2.00 -0.77
CA PHE A 90 13.37 0.61 -0.63
C PHE A 90 12.38 0.23 -1.73
N LYS A 91 11.22 0.90 -1.77
CA LYS A 91 10.17 0.69 -2.78
C LYS A 91 9.39 1.97 -3.06
N THR A 92 8.90 2.07 -4.29
CA THR A 92 7.93 3.08 -4.72
C THR A 92 6.75 2.36 -5.36
N GLN A 93 5.53 2.77 -5.04
CA GLN A 93 4.33 2.16 -5.60
C GLN A 93 3.22 3.19 -5.76
N SER A 94 2.43 3.03 -6.81
CA SER A 94 1.22 3.81 -7.02
C SER A 94 0.00 2.96 -6.69
N VAL A 95 -0.87 3.49 -5.84
CA VAL A 95 -2.04 2.78 -5.32
C VAL A 95 -3.28 3.61 -5.62
N PHE A 96 -4.23 3.01 -6.31
CA PHE A 96 -5.45 3.66 -6.76
C PHE A 96 -6.69 2.98 -6.24
N SER A 97 -7.68 3.77 -5.83
CA SER A 97 -9.04 3.29 -5.60
C SER A 97 -9.97 3.78 -6.70
N CYS A 98 -10.61 2.85 -7.42
CA CYS A 98 -11.26 3.12 -8.71
C CYS A 98 -12.79 3.11 -8.64
N SER A 99 -13.40 2.17 -7.91
CA SER A 99 -14.83 2.24 -7.58
C SER A 99 -15.16 1.47 -6.30
N ALA A 100 -16.38 1.61 -5.82
CA ALA A 100 -16.92 0.77 -4.75
C ALA A 100 -16.93 -0.74 -5.08
N HIS A 101 -16.81 -1.12 -6.36
CA HIS A 101 -16.87 -2.50 -6.84
C HIS A 101 -15.54 -3.04 -7.39
N LEU A 102 -14.63 -2.16 -7.83
CA LEU A 102 -13.27 -2.48 -8.27
C LEU A 102 -12.29 -1.56 -7.52
N PRO A 103 -11.95 -1.89 -6.29
CA PRO A 103 -11.64 -0.85 -5.33
C PRO A 103 -10.16 -0.54 -5.22
N LEU A 104 -9.28 -1.38 -5.76
CA LEU A 104 -7.83 -1.19 -5.65
C LEU A 104 -7.10 -1.68 -6.89
N ILE A 105 -6.28 -0.81 -7.48
CA ILE A 105 -5.38 -1.12 -8.59
C ILE A 105 -4.00 -0.56 -8.25
N LEU A 106 -2.97 -1.33 -8.54
CA LEU A 106 -1.61 -1.14 -8.07
C LEU A 106 -0.63 -1.10 -9.23
N LEU A 107 0.39 -0.25 -9.14
CA LEU A 107 1.50 -0.19 -10.07
C LEU A 107 2.80 -0.16 -9.29
N ASP A 108 3.70 -1.08 -9.60
CA ASP A 108 5.07 -1.03 -9.10
C ASP A 108 5.79 0.17 -9.73
N GLY A 109 6.17 1.14 -8.90
CA GLY A 109 6.73 2.42 -9.32
C GLY A 109 5.76 3.59 -9.29
N ASP A 110 6.15 4.67 -9.96
CA ASP A 110 5.43 5.94 -10.01
C ASP A 110 4.71 6.09 -11.34
N ALA A 111 3.37 6.17 -11.27
CA ALA A 111 2.48 6.24 -12.42
C ALA A 111 2.68 7.49 -13.30
N ALA A 112 3.32 8.54 -12.77
CA ALA A 112 3.58 9.76 -13.52
C ALA A 112 4.82 9.70 -14.43
N LEU A 113 5.67 8.66 -14.32
CA LEU A 113 6.97 8.63 -15.00
C LEU A 113 6.94 8.09 -16.42
N GLY A 114 5.92 7.33 -16.80
CA GLY A 114 5.88 6.69 -18.11
C GLY A 114 4.52 6.13 -18.45
N SER A 115 4.35 5.77 -19.72
CA SER A 115 3.14 5.08 -20.15
C SER A 115 3.02 3.74 -19.46
N THR A 116 1.81 3.46 -18.98
CA THR A 116 1.46 2.21 -18.30
C THR A 116 0.50 1.39 -19.15
N VAL A 117 0.31 0.13 -18.79
CA VAL A 117 -0.69 -0.77 -19.40
C VAL A 117 -1.51 -1.47 -18.33
N TYR A 118 -2.70 -1.97 -18.65
CA TYR A 118 -3.40 -2.90 -17.75
C TYR A 118 -2.97 -4.33 -18.05
N LYS A 119 -2.64 -5.09 -17.01
CA LYS A 119 -2.37 -6.52 -17.18
C LYS A 119 -3.68 -7.28 -17.34
N THR A 120 -4.05 -7.60 -18.58
CA THR A 120 -5.29 -8.32 -18.90
C THR A 120 -5.14 -9.85 -18.86
N CYS A 121 -3.91 -10.37 -18.77
CA CYS A 121 -3.62 -11.81 -18.82
C CYS A 121 -2.48 -12.21 -17.85
N PRO A 122 -2.59 -13.37 -17.17
CA PRO A 122 -1.53 -13.92 -16.32
C PRO A 122 -0.38 -14.60 -17.10
N CYS A 123 -0.34 -14.43 -18.42
CA CYS A 123 0.70 -14.99 -19.29
C CYS A 123 2.07 -14.32 -19.06
N PRO A 124 3.18 -15.01 -19.42
CA PRO A 124 4.54 -14.53 -19.14
C PRO A 124 4.83 -13.15 -19.74
N PRO A 125 5.72 -12.37 -19.11
CA PRO A 125 5.97 -10.99 -19.48
C PRO A 125 6.38 -10.88 -20.95
N ILE A 126 5.72 -9.97 -21.67
CA ILE A 126 6.18 -9.50 -22.97
C ILE A 126 7.55 -8.84 -22.73
N GLU A 127 8.51 -9.08 -23.62
CA GLU A 127 9.95 -8.76 -23.52
C GLU A 127 10.30 -7.27 -23.30
N LYS A 128 9.31 -6.38 -23.17
CA LYS A 128 9.48 -5.00 -22.72
C LYS A 128 8.70 -4.83 -21.43
N GLU A 129 9.41 -4.61 -20.32
CA GLU A 129 8.87 -4.31 -19.00
C GLU A 129 8.15 -2.94 -19.00
N ILE A 130 7.02 -2.84 -19.70
CA ILE A 130 6.13 -1.70 -19.57
C ILE A 130 5.45 -1.84 -18.20
N PRO A 131 5.53 -0.83 -17.33
CA PRO A 131 4.88 -0.88 -16.02
C PRO A 131 3.38 -1.16 -16.19
N ALA A 132 2.90 -2.16 -15.46
CA ALA A 132 1.55 -2.67 -15.63
C ALA A 132 0.73 -2.52 -14.34
N TRP A 133 -0.48 -1.99 -14.50
CA TRP A 133 -1.49 -1.99 -13.46
C TRP A 133 -1.93 -3.42 -13.16
N THR A 134 -1.97 -3.74 -11.87
CA THR A 134 -2.33 -5.05 -11.31
C THR A 134 -3.39 -4.91 -10.23
N ILE A 135 -4.12 -5.99 -9.98
CA ILE A 135 -5.06 -6.09 -8.85
C ILE A 135 -4.27 -6.65 -7.66
N PRO A 136 -4.52 -6.21 -6.42
CA PRO A 136 -3.91 -6.84 -5.25
C PRO A 136 -4.21 -8.34 -5.18
N HIS A 137 -3.17 -9.10 -4.87
CA HIS A 137 -3.28 -10.51 -4.54
C HIS A 137 -3.10 -10.69 -3.03
N PHE A 138 -4.08 -11.35 -2.43
CA PHE A 138 -4.07 -11.76 -1.04
C PHE A 138 -3.73 -13.24 -0.91
N HIS A 139 -2.80 -13.53 -0.01
CA HIS A 139 -2.44 -14.88 0.38
C HIS A 139 -2.66 -15.02 1.89
N HIS A 140 -3.28 -16.13 2.31
CA HIS A 140 -3.46 -16.39 3.72
C HIS A 140 -2.39 -17.35 4.20
N GLY A 141 -1.64 -16.92 5.21
CA GLY A 141 -0.55 -17.69 5.79
C GLY A 141 -1.02 -19.02 6.33
N MET A 142 -0.44 -20.10 5.79
CA MET A 142 -0.55 -21.43 6.35
C MET A 142 0.76 -21.76 7.09
N PRO A 143 0.72 -22.43 8.26
CA PRO A 143 1.90 -22.75 9.06
C PRO A 143 3.05 -23.41 8.28
N GLU A 144 2.70 -24.22 7.27
CA GLU A 144 3.64 -24.97 6.44
C GLU A 144 4.47 -24.10 5.50
N GLN A 145 4.11 -22.83 5.30
CA GLN A 145 4.77 -21.90 4.35
C GLN A 145 5.54 -20.77 5.05
N GLY A 146 5.87 -20.93 6.33
CA GLY A 146 6.61 -19.92 7.09
C GLY A 146 5.85 -18.62 7.36
N THR A 147 4.57 -18.55 6.99
CA THR A 147 3.69 -17.44 7.34
C THR A 147 2.84 -17.85 8.55
N PRO A 148 2.78 -17.03 9.62
CA PRO A 148 1.99 -17.40 10.78
C PRO A 148 0.51 -17.61 10.46
N PRO A 149 -0.12 -18.64 11.05
CA PRO A 149 -1.52 -18.94 10.80
C PRO A 149 -2.40 -17.72 11.12
N GLY A 150 -3.33 -17.42 10.22
CA GLY A 150 -4.24 -16.29 10.39
C GLY A 150 -3.76 -14.98 9.76
N LEU A 151 -2.50 -14.84 9.33
CA LEU A 151 -2.04 -13.59 8.71
C LEU A 151 -2.45 -13.52 7.22
N SER A 152 -2.92 -12.36 6.78
CA SER A 152 -3.17 -12.10 5.36
C SER A 152 -2.04 -11.27 4.76
N LEU A 153 -1.46 -11.73 3.66
CA LEU A 153 -0.38 -11.08 2.93
C LEU A 153 -0.92 -10.44 1.66
N ILE A 154 -0.65 -9.14 1.44
CA ILE A 154 -1.02 -8.40 0.21
C ILE A 154 0.21 -8.08 -0.65
N ARG A 155 0.14 -8.36 -1.96
CA ARG A 155 1.21 -8.12 -2.94
C ARG A 155 0.70 -7.84 -4.36
N THR A 156 1.56 -7.34 -5.25
CA THR A 156 1.26 -7.13 -6.68
C THR A 156 1.66 -8.31 -7.57
N ASN A 157 2.72 -9.03 -7.22
CA ASN A 157 3.40 -9.94 -8.15
C ASN A 157 3.24 -11.44 -7.85
N CYS A 158 2.47 -11.81 -6.82
CA CYS A 158 2.31 -13.21 -6.41
C CYS A 158 1.00 -13.82 -6.90
N ARG A 159 0.99 -15.15 -7.13
CA ARG A 159 -0.25 -15.91 -7.33
C ARG A 159 -1.01 -15.98 -6.00
N GLY A 160 -2.02 -15.14 -5.84
CA GLY A 160 -2.91 -15.11 -4.68
C GLY A 160 -4.36 -14.93 -5.09
N ARG A 161 -5.28 -15.08 -4.13
CA ARG A 161 -6.71 -14.80 -4.35
C ARG A 161 -6.92 -13.29 -4.23
N PRO A 162 -7.82 -12.68 -5.00
CA PRO A 162 -8.09 -11.24 -4.87
C PRO A 162 -8.83 -10.91 -3.57
N TRP A 163 -9.28 -11.88 -2.80
CA TRP A 163 -9.93 -11.68 -1.50
C TRP A 163 -9.07 -12.23 -0.36
N VAL A 164 -9.24 -11.63 0.82
CA VAL A 164 -8.64 -12.06 2.06
C VAL A 164 -9.37 -13.28 2.61
N ALA A 165 -8.64 -14.35 2.96
CA ALA A 165 -9.20 -15.45 3.75
C ALA A 165 -9.16 -15.08 5.24
N GLY A 166 -10.31 -15.14 5.91
CA GLY A 166 -10.45 -14.62 7.25
C GLY A 166 -11.89 -14.58 7.72
N ARG A 167 -12.23 -15.28 8.80
CA ARG A 167 -13.47 -15.04 9.54
C ARG A 167 -13.27 -13.85 10.50
N ASP A 168 -14.23 -12.92 10.56
CA ASP A 168 -14.31 -11.81 11.53
C ASP A 168 -12.98 -11.04 11.71
N PRO A 169 -12.52 -10.30 10.68
CA PRO A 169 -11.21 -9.69 10.70
C PRO A 169 -11.23 -8.38 11.48
N GLU A 170 -11.35 -8.44 12.81
CA GLU A 170 -11.54 -7.28 13.69
C GLU A 170 -10.41 -6.23 13.66
N TRP A 171 -9.28 -6.54 13.05
CA TRP A 171 -8.13 -5.65 12.81
C TRP A 171 -7.98 -5.22 11.33
N MET A 172 -8.69 -5.84 10.38
CA MET A 172 -8.82 -5.35 8.99
C MET A 172 -9.95 -4.34 8.76
N PRO A 173 -10.94 -4.13 9.65
CA PRO A 173 -12.18 -3.55 9.21
C PRO A 173 -11.88 -2.10 8.83
N GLY A 174 -12.12 -1.79 7.57
CA GLY A 174 -11.86 -0.48 6.99
C GLY A 174 -10.58 -0.34 6.17
N LEU A 175 -9.50 -1.10 6.40
CA LEU A 175 -8.29 -0.93 5.56
C LEU A 175 -8.47 -1.48 4.15
N VAL A 176 -9.19 -2.58 4.04
CA VAL A 176 -9.47 -3.24 2.77
C VAL A 176 -10.98 -3.14 2.50
N PRO A 177 -11.39 -2.84 1.26
CA PRO A 177 -12.80 -2.76 0.86
C PRO A 177 -13.53 -4.09 1.11
N SER A 178 -14.80 -4.01 1.51
CA SER A 178 -15.60 -5.17 1.93
C SER A 178 -15.75 -6.26 0.86
N LEU A 179 -15.59 -5.92 -0.43
CA LEU A 179 -15.65 -6.90 -1.52
C LEU A 179 -14.44 -7.85 -1.57
N PHE A 180 -13.35 -7.51 -0.89
CA PHE A 180 -12.23 -8.42 -0.70
C PHE A 180 -12.36 -9.24 0.58
N GLU A 181 -13.44 -9.08 1.35
CA GLU A 181 -13.70 -9.96 2.49
C GLU A 181 -14.21 -11.33 2.01
N HIS A 182 -13.80 -12.39 2.69
CA HIS A 182 -14.31 -13.73 2.41
C HIS A 182 -15.82 -13.81 2.66
N SER A 183 -16.58 -14.35 1.70
CA SER A 183 -18.05 -14.44 1.77
C SER A 183 -18.56 -15.46 2.79
N THR A 184 -17.79 -16.49 3.12
CA THR A 184 -18.14 -17.46 4.18
C THR A 184 -17.82 -16.91 5.58
N ARG A 185 -18.63 -15.94 6.03
CA ARG A 185 -18.66 -15.51 7.44
C ARG A 185 -19.25 -16.56 8.38
N ARG A 186 -19.94 -17.58 7.84
CA ARG A 186 -20.60 -18.63 8.63
C ARG A 186 -19.76 -19.90 8.68
N PRO A 187 -19.58 -20.52 9.86
CA PRO A 187 -19.13 -21.91 9.93
C PRO A 187 -20.16 -22.77 9.16
N PRO A 188 -19.74 -23.83 8.45
CA PRO A 188 -20.70 -24.76 7.86
C PRO A 188 -21.57 -25.33 8.98
N THR A 189 -22.83 -24.92 9.02
CA THR A 189 -23.83 -25.52 9.91
C THR A 189 -24.16 -26.89 9.33
N THR A 190 -23.52 -27.91 9.92
CA THR A 190 -23.99 -29.30 10.01
C THR A 190 -24.52 -29.94 8.73
N GLY A 191 -23.70 -30.80 8.12
CA GLY A 191 -24.13 -31.86 7.21
C GLY A 191 -23.04 -32.91 7.12
N MET A 192 -23.29 -34.09 7.71
CA MET A 192 -22.38 -35.23 7.70
C MET A 192 -21.94 -35.61 6.28
N GLY A 193 -20.64 -35.83 6.08
CA GLY A 193 -20.09 -36.39 4.86
C GLY A 193 -18.59 -36.12 4.72
N SER A 194 -17.79 -37.08 5.16
CA SER A 194 -16.35 -37.26 4.87
C SER A 194 -15.70 -36.33 3.84
N GLY A 195 -14.84 -35.43 4.30
CA GLY A 195 -13.92 -34.63 3.50
C GLY A 195 -13.57 -33.34 4.24
N GLU A 196 -12.28 -33.05 4.39
CA GLU A 196 -11.71 -31.92 5.15
C GLU A 196 -12.05 -30.53 4.57
N GLU A 197 -13.34 -30.15 4.47
CA GLU A 197 -13.70 -28.77 4.15
C GLU A 197 -13.68 -27.92 5.42
N GLY A 198 -12.45 -27.54 5.76
CA GLY A 198 -12.05 -26.83 6.97
C GLY A 198 -12.70 -25.45 7.14
N MET A 199 -13.00 -25.14 8.39
CA MET A 199 -13.41 -23.83 8.88
C MET A 199 -12.43 -22.74 8.40
N VAL A 200 -12.95 -21.65 7.80
CA VAL A 200 -12.11 -20.52 7.39
C VAL A 200 -11.42 -19.94 8.62
N PRO A 201 -10.06 -19.90 8.67
CA PRO A 201 -9.35 -19.37 9.82
C PRO A 201 -9.69 -17.91 10.09
N ARG A 202 -9.64 -17.49 11.36
CA ARG A 202 -9.74 -16.07 11.70
C ARG A 202 -8.48 -15.37 11.21
N SER A 203 -8.66 -14.23 10.54
CA SER A 203 -7.52 -13.40 10.17
C SER A 203 -6.98 -12.68 11.43
N VAL A 204 -5.67 -12.45 11.60
CA VAL A 204 -5.06 -11.79 12.78
C VAL A 204 -4.18 -10.55 12.47
N GLY A 205 -3.73 -10.36 11.23
CA GLY A 205 -2.99 -9.16 10.77
C GLY A 205 -2.85 -9.08 9.24
N LEU A 206 -2.57 -7.89 8.71
CA LEU A 206 -2.28 -7.64 7.29
C LEU A 206 -0.82 -7.28 7.21
N ALA A 207 -0.08 -8.06 6.43
CA ALA A 207 1.32 -7.83 6.13
C ALA A 207 1.54 -7.97 4.62
N GLY A 208 2.80 -7.95 4.17
CA GLY A 208 3.15 -7.86 2.76
C GLY A 208 3.72 -6.49 2.41
N GLU A 209 3.54 -6.07 1.16
CA GLU A 209 4.24 -4.90 0.63
C GLU A 209 3.85 -3.62 1.38
N LEU A 210 4.84 -3.01 2.05
CA LEU A 210 4.64 -1.83 2.89
C LEU A 210 3.97 -0.66 2.15
N PRO A 211 4.36 -0.31 0.90
CA PRO A 211 3.74 0.81 0.21
C PRO A 211 2.22 0.60 -0.03
N ILE A 212 1.77 -0.63 -0.28
CA ILE A 212 0.35 -0.94 -0.42
C ILE A 212 -0.36 -0.67 0.91
N ILE A 213 0.13 -1.25 2.01
CA ILE A 213 -0.48 -1.12 3.34
C ILE A 213 -0.59 0.36 3.75
N ILE A 214 0.47 1.13 3.51
CA ILE A 214 0.50 2.58 3.77
C ILE A 214 -0.52 3.31 2.89
N GLY A 215 -0.64 2.94 1.60
CA GLY A 215 -1.66 3.48 0.70
C GLY A 215 -3.09 3.19 1.15
N LEU A 216 -3.36 1.98 1.64
CA LEU A 216 -4.66 1.60 2.22
C LEU A 216 -5.06 2.50 3.38
N MET A 217 -4.12 2.77 4.30
CA MET A 217 -4.35 3.69 5.42
C MET A 217 -4.68 5.10 4.91
N ALA A 218 -3.97 5.59 3.88
CA ALA A 218 -4.15 6.94 3.36
C ALA A 218 -5.54 7.21 2.78
N PHE A 219 -6.27 6.20 2.30
CA PHE A 219 -7.65 6.37 1.84
C PHE A 219 -8.64 6.74 2.96
N HIS A 220 -8.26 6.64 4.24
CA HIS A 220 -9.07 7.17 5.33
C HIS A 220 -9.01 8.71 5.43
N ALA A 221 -8.14 9.38 4.67
CA ALA A 221 -8.15 10.83 4.58
C ALA A 221 -9.44 11.34 3.91
N ALA A 222 -10.20 12.15 4.66
CA ALA A 222 -11.48 12.68 4.23
C ALA A 222 -11.36 13.70 3.07
N ARG A 223 -10.24 14.43 3.00
CA ARG A 223 -9.99 15.47 1.99
C ARG A 223 -8.86 15.08 1.04
N ARG A 224 -8.91 15.60 -0.18
CA ARG A 224 -7.77 15.56 -1.10
C ARG A 224 -6.56 16.28 -0.49
N GLY A 225 -5.37 15.71 -0.65
CA GLY A 225 -4.15 16.17 -0.01
C GLY A 225 -4.14 16.02 1.52
N GLY A 226 -5.07 15.25 2.08
CA GLY A 226 -5.18 14.98 3.51
C GLY A 226 -4.47 13.72 3.97
N ALA A 227 -3.72 13.01 3.10
CA ALA A 227 -3.13 11.71 3.42
C ALA A 227 -2.26 11.73 4.70
N SER A 228 -1.51 12.81 4.92
CA SER A 228 -0.71 13.00 6.14
C SER A 228 -1.53 12.99 7.44
N GLU A 229 -2.80 13.42 7.39
CA GLU A 229 -3.64 13.54 8.58
C GLU A 229 -3.84 12.19 9.26
N VAL A 230 -4.01 11.13 8.46
CA VAL A 230 -4.15 9.75 8.92
C VAL A 230 -3.01 9.35 9.86
N PHE A 231 -1.78 9.72 9.50
CA PHE A 231 -0.59 9.35 10.26
C PHE A 231 -0.36 10.29 11.45
N THR A 232 -0.64 11.59 11.31
CA THR A 232 -0.52 12.56 12.43
C THR A 232 -1.54 12.32 13.54
N GLN A 233 -2.70 11.75 13.23
CA GLN A 233 -3.76 11.46 14.20
C GLN A 233 -3.49 10.18 15.03
N GLY A 234 -2.38 9.49 14.78
CA GLY A 234 -2.05 8.26 15.52
C GLY A 234 -2.98 7.09 15.19
N LEU A 235 -3.62 7.10 14.02
CA LEU A 235 -4.48 5.99 13.59
C LEU A 235 -3.69 4.71 13.31
N TRP A 236 -2.37 4.79 13.19
CA TRP A 236 -1.47 3.64 13.14
C TRP A 236 -0.44 3.74 14.27
N GLU A 237 -0.58 2.86 15.27
CA GLU A 237 0.25 2.86 16.48
C GLU A 237 0.46 1.43 16.98
N GLY A 238 1.67 1.11 17.44
CA GLY A 238 2.00 -0.23 17.95
C GLY A 238 1.88 -1.32 16.89
N GLY A 239 2.08 -0.97 15.61
CA GLY A 239 1.87 -1.89 14.49
C GLY A 239 0.39 -2.20 14.20
N ARG A 240 -0.57 -1.53 14.87
CA ARG A 240 -2.00 -1.79 14.74
C ARG A 240 -2.74 -0.58 14.19
N TRP A 241 -3.70 -0.84 13.33
CA TRP A 241 -4.65 0.17 12.88
C TRP A 241 -5.71 0.43 13.96
N LYS A 242 -5.90 1.71 14.30
CA LYS A 242 -6.85 2.23 15.28
C LYS A 242 -7.93 3.12 14.66
N GLY A 243 -7.91 3.29 13.33
CA GLY A 243 -8.88 4.12 12.63
C GLY A 243 -10.26 3.48 12.47
N PRO A 244 -11.18 4.16 11.75
CA PRO A 244 -12.54 3.71 11.57
C PRO A 244 -12.64 2.33 10.94
N ARG A 245 -13.66 1.57 11.37
CA ARG A 245 -13.93 0.19 10.93
C ARG A 245 -14.68 0.08 9.59
N GLY A 246 -15.30 1.17 9.15
CA GLY A 246 -16.09 1.21 7.93
C GLY A 246 -15.24 1.46 6.68
N THR A 247 -15.87 1.37 5.52
CA THR A 247 -15.25 1.72 4.23
C THR A 247 -14.54 3.07 4.32
N PRO A 248 -13.28 3.19 3.86
CA PRO A 248 -12.55 4.44 3.83
C PRO A 248 -13.36 5.54 3.14
N VAL A 249 -13.44 6.70 3.78
CA VAL A 249 -14.16 7.87 3.24
C VAL A 249 -13.56 8.31 1.89
N GLY A 250 -12.28 8.02 1.67
CA GLY A 250 -11.60 8.32 0.43
C GLY A 250 -11.84 7.34 -0.71
N TYR A 251 -12.66 6.31 -0.55
CA TYR A 251 -13.04 5.49 -1.69
C TYR A 251 -14.08 6.20 -2.55
N PRO A 252 -13.88 6.20 -3.89
CA PRO A 252 -14.80 6.85 -4.80
C PRO A 252 -16.18 6.17 -4.78
N ARG A 253 -17.23 6.98 -4.89
CA ARG A 253 -18.58 6.51 -5.24
C ARG A 253 -18.62 6.11 -6.72
N LEU A 254 -19.73 5.52 -7.17
CA LEU A 254 -19.86 4.91 -8.49
C LEU A 254 -19.44 5.82 -9.66
N ASP A 255 -19.73 7.13 -9.55
CA ASP A 255 -19.46 8.13 -10.59
C ASP A 255 -18.27 9.04 -10.26
N ASP A 256 -17.58 8.80 -9.13
CA ASP A 256 -16.44 9.62 -8.73
C ASP A 256 -15.18 9.23 -9.51
N CYS A 257 -14.34 10.21 -9.80
CA CYS A 257 -13.01 9.94 -10.34
C CYS A 257 -12.15 9.19 -9.30
N PRO A 258 -11.34 8.19 -9.73
CA PRO A 258 -10.46 7.46 -8.84
C PRO A 258 -9.52 8.38 -8.05
N ARG A 259 -9.22 8.00 -6.83
CA ARG A 259 -8.17 8.62 -6.02
C ARG A 259 -6.94 7.75 -6.06
N GLY A 260 -5.78 8.37 -6.26
CA GLY A 260 -4.51 7.67 -6.39
C GLY A 260 -3.43 8.32 -5.56
N PHE A 261 -2.55 7.49 -5.01
CA PHE A 261 -1.39 7.93 -4.27
C PHE A 261 -0.12 7.38 -4.90
N VAL A 262 0.98 8.13 -4.80
CA VAL A 262 2.34 7.60 -4.89
C VAL A 262 2.91 7.49 -3.48
N ILE A 263 3.37 6.29 -3.15
CA ILE A 263 3.99 5.97 -1.88
C ILE A 263 5.44 5.64 -2.13
N GLN A 264 6.34 6.27 -1.39
CA GLN A 264 7.76 5.94 -1.39
C GLN A 264 8.18 5.57 0.03
N VAL A 265 8.83 4.41 0.15
CA VAL A 265 9.45 3.92 1.38
C VAL A 265 10.95 3.93 1.18
N CYS A 266 11.69 4.53 2.11
CA CYS A 266 13.14 4.63 2.07
C CYS A 266 13.77 4.03 3.33
N LEU A 267 15.01 3.57 3.19
CA LEU A 267 15.82 3.12 4.31
C LEU A 267 16.14 4.31 5.23
N ASP A 268 15.98 4.12 6.54
CA ASP A 268 16.36 5.13 7.53
C ASP A 268 17.78 4.85 8.03
N LEU A 269 18.74 5.15 7.15
CA LEU A 269 20.16 5.09 7.47
C LEU A 269 20.57 6.50 7.85
N THR A 270 21.11 6.70 9.05
CA THR A 270 21.52 8.00 9.60
C THR A 270 22.71 8.64 8.86
N GLY A 271 22.67 8.70 7.53
CA GLY A 271 23.73 9.18 6.63
C GLY A 271 24.76 8.13 6.23
N SER A 272 24.55 6.84 6.57
CA SER A 272 25.47 5.77 6.15
C SER A 272 25.29 5.46 4.66
N GLU A 273 26.39 5.52 3.91
CA GLU A 273 26.46 5.13 2.49
C GLU A 273 27.13 3.75 2.29
N ASP A 274 27.51 3.07 3.39
CA ASP A 274 28.11 1.74 3.36
C ASP A 274 27.15 0.72 2.69
N PRO A 275 27.55 0.08 1.57
CA PRO A 275 26.73 -0.91 0.88
C PRO A 275 26.27 -2.08 1.75
N GLU A 276 27.08 -2.55 2.69
CA GLU A 276 26.71 -3.66 3.57
C GLU A 276 25.64 -3.23 4.59
N VAL A 277 25.72 -1.99 5.08
CA VAL A 277 24.69 -1.41 5.95
C VAL A 277 23.38 -1.20 5.18
N ILE A 278 23.45 -0.73 3.93
CA ILE A 278 22.30 -0.58 3.03
C ILE A 278 21.63 -1.93 2.80
N LYS A 279 22.42 -2.95 2.46
CA LYS A 279 21.93 -4.31 2.23
C LYS A 279 21.27 -4.87 3.49
N ALA A 280 21.95 -4.83 4.63
CA ALA A 280 21.38 -5.31 5.90
C ALA A 280 20.10 -4.57 6.30
N ALA A 281 20.00 -3.26 6.04
CA ALA A 281 18.78 -2.51 6.30
C ALA A 281 17.64 -2.86 5.33
N ARG A 282 17.95 -3.14 4.06
CA ARG A 282 16.99 -3.63 3.08
C ARG A 282 16.49 -5.02 3.45
N ASP A 283 17.39 -5.95 3.79
CA ASP A 283 17.06 -7.31 4.23
C ASP A 283 16.12 -7.27 5.45
N ARG A 284 16.37 -6.36 6.41
CA ARG A 284 15.46 -6.15 7.57
C ARG A 284 14.08 -5.61 7.20
N LEU A 285 13.98 -4.77 6.17
CA LEU A 285 12.67 -4.29 5.71
C LEU A 285 11.93 -5.33 4.88
N ASP A 286 12.65 -6.10 4.07
CA ASP A 286 12.08 -7.28 3.46
C ASP A 286 11.56 -8.21 4.56
N GLU A 287 12.38 -8.56 5.56
CA GLU A 287 11.94 -9.30 6.74
C GLU A 287 10.70 -8.68 7.38
N LEU A 288 10.59 -7.35 7.54
CA LEU A 288 9.40 -6.70 8.11
C LEU A 288 8.13 -6.88 7.24
N GLU A 289 8.25 -6.98 5.92
CA GLU A 289 7.12 -7.29 5.03
C GLU A 289 6.62 -8.74 5.20
N PHE A 290 7.51 -9.66 5.61
CA PHE A 290 7.22 -11.10 5.75
C PHE A 290 7.09 -11.56 7.21
N SER A 291 7.61 -10.80 8.15
CA SER A 291 7.69 -11.12 9.58
C SER A 291 6.61 -10.39 10.34
N VAL A 292 6.13 -11.07 11.37
CA VAL A 292 4.91 -10.70 12.07
C VAL A 292 5.17 -9.66 13.15
N LEU A 293 4.50 -8.50 13.05
CA LEU A 293 4.36 -7.50 14.12
C LEU A 293 3.37 -7.94 15.23
N VAL A 294 3.18 -9.24 15.44
CA VAL A 294 2.26 -9.79 16.44
C VAL A 294 3.11 -10.46 17.53
N GLU A 295 3.45 -9.68 18.55
CA GLU A 295 3.53 -10.23 19.89
C GLU A 295 2.10 -10.26 20.48
N GLY A 296 1.78 -11.38 21.14
CA GLY A 296 0.45 -11.74 21.65
C GLY A 296 -0.08 -10.82 22.73
#